data_AF-A0A1J4XJH4-F1
#
_entry.id   AF-A0A1J4XJH4-F1
#
_cell.length_a   1.000
_cell.length_b   1.000
_cell.length_c   1.000
_cell.angle_alpha   90.00
_cell.angle_beta   90.00
_cell.angle_gamma   90.00
#
_symmetry.space_group_name_H-M   'P 1'
#
loop_
_entity.id
_entity.type
_entity.pdbx_description
1 polymer ?
#
loop_
_entity_poly.entity_id
_entity_poly.type
_entity_poly.pdbx_seq_one_letter_code
_entity_poly.pdbx_strand_id
1 'polypeptide(L)'
;MIIAESTSLSYSSSGRQSVEQRFRFIYGNDISVIKTKGTARQTACQLQGYVLTQAQLDGMLGDTMYPDWADQPNEIHDSAQLIFVESNHASCYLVFKPIS
;
A
#
# COMPACT_ATOMS: atom_id res chain seq x y z
N MET A 1 33.29 -4.82 -36.31
CA MET A 1 33.30 -5.20 -34.88
C MET A 1 32.26 -4.33 -34.19
N ILE A 2 31.08 -4.88 -33.90
CA ILE A 2 30.00 -4.15 -33.25
C ILE A 2 30.22 -4.32 -31.75
N ILE A 3 30.50 -3.22 -31.04
CA ILE A 3 30.60 -3.21 -29.59
C ILE A 3 29.16 -3.17 -29.08
N ALA A 4 28.69 -4.30 -28.55
CA ALA A 4 27.42 -4.33 -27.83
C ALA A 4 27.62 -3.60 -26.50
N GLU A 5 27.06 -2.40 -26.36
CA GLU A 5 26.99 -1.73 -25.07
C GLU A 5 26.11 -2.58 -24.15
N SER A 6 26.72 -3.17 -23.13
CA SER A 6 26.00 -3.85 -22.07
C SER A 6 25.22 -2.81 -21.27
N THR A 7 23.94 -2.64 -21.58
CA THR A 7 23.05 -1.77 -20.81
C THR A 7 22.90 -2.37 -19.40
N SER A 8 23.60 -1.78 -18.42
CA SER A 8 23.42 -2.17 -17.02
C SER A 8 22.10 -1.61 -16.51
N LEU A 9 21.12 -2.47 -16.28
CA LEU A 9 19.92 -2.11 -15.52
C LEU A 9 20.33 -1.93 -14.06
N SER A 10 20.24 -0.71 -13.54
CA SER A 10 20.39 -0.43 -12.11
C SER A 10 19.01 -0.30 -11.47
N TYR A 11 18.85 -0.87 -10.27
CA TYR A 11 17.60 -0.80 -9.51
C TYR A 11 17.82 0.09 -8.29
N SER A 12 17.23 1.29 -8.31
CA SER A 12 17.28 2.26 -7.21
C SER A 12 15.87 2.64 -6.78
N SER A 13 15.20 1.75 -6.06
CA SER A 13 13.93 2.10 -5.41
C SER A 13 13.85 1.55 -4.00
N SER A 14 13.15 2.26 -3.12
CA SER A 14 12.78 1.72 -1.82
C SER A 14 11.65 0.71 -1.98
N GLY A 15 11.55 -0.26 -1.06
CA GLY A 15 10.45 -1.23 -1.08
C GLY A 15 9.06 -0.57 -1.02
N ARG A 16 8.95 0.62 -0.42
CA ARG A 16 7.72 1.43 -0.43
C ARG A 16 7.39 1.93 -1.84
N GLN A 17 8.35 2.57 -2.49
CA GLN A 17 8.17 3.11 -3.84
C GLN A 17 7.78 2.01 -4.83
N SER A 18 8.43 0.84 -4.80
CA SER A 18 8.10 -0.25 -5.71
C SER A 18 6.66 -0.75 -5.54
N VAL A 19 6.18 -0.86 -4.29
CA VAL A 19 4.82 -1.30 -3.98
C VAL A 19 3.78 -0.24 -4.38
N GLU A 20 4.01 1.03 -4.04
CA GLU A 20 3.13 2.12 -4.44
C GLU A 20 3.04 2.24 -5.97
N GLN A 21 4.18 2.20 -6.68
CA GLN A 21 4.21 2.26 -8.14
C GLN A 21 3.44 1.11 -8.79
N ARG A 22 3.59 -0.11 -8.26
CA ARG A 22 2.83 -1.27 -8.74
C ARG A 22 1.32 -1.06 -8.58
N PHE A 23 0.86 -0.58 -7.43
CA PHE A 23 -0.56 -0.34 -7.23
C PHE A 23 -1.09 0.85 -8.02
N ARG A 24 -0.28 1.91 -8.20
CA ARG A 24 -0.64 3.04 -9.06
C ARG A 24 -0.83 2.61 -10.52
N PHE A 25 0.02 1.69 -10.99
CA PHE A 25 -0.14 1.10 -12.33
C PHE A 25 -1.45 0.32 -12.48
N ILE A 26 -1.89 -0.40 -11.45
CA ILE A 26 -3.10 -1.25 -11.50
C ILE A 26 -4.39 -0.44 -11.28
N TYR A 27 -4.39 0.48 -10.33
CA TYR A 27 -5.60 1.17 -9.83
C TYR A 27 -5.67 2.66 -10.20
N GLY A 28 -4.64 3.19 -10.86
CA GLY A 28 -4.50 4.60 -11.20
C GLY A 28 -3.64 5.38 -10.20
N ASN A 29 -3.23 6.59 -10.58
CA ASN A 29 -2.29 7.39 -9.79
C ASN A 29 -2.87 7.95 -8.48
N ASP A 30 -4.19 8.09 -8.41
CA ASP A 30 -4.90 8.66 -7.27
C ASP A 30 -5.32 7.58 -6.28
N ILE A 31 -4.32 7.05 -5.57
CA ILE A 31 -4.49 6.04 -4.52
C ILE A 31 -3.55 6.33 -3.35
N SER A 32 -3.94 5.82 -2.18
CA SER A 32 -3.07 5.70 -1.01
C SER A 32 -2.85 4.22 -0.68
N VAL A 33 -1.65 3.87 -0.22
CA VAL A 33 -1.31 2.49 0.16
C VAL A 33 -0.87 2.48 1.61
N ILE A 34 -1.59 1.71 2.43
CA ILE A 34 -1.27 1.49 3.83
C ILE A 34 -0.65 0.11 3.99
N LYS A 35 0.46 0.04 4.72
CA LYS A 35 1.10 -1.21 5.09
C LYS A 35 0.69 -1.63 6.49
N THR A 36 0.35 -2.90 6.66
CA THR A 36 -0.01 -3.52 7.94
C THR A 36 0.71 -4.85 8.08
N LYS A 37 0.67 -5.46 9.27
CA LYS A 37 1.16 -6.82 9.49
C LYS A 37 0.34 -7.79 8.65
N GLY A 38 0.94 -8.88 8.16
CA GLY A 38 0.23 -9.88 7.35
C GLY A 38 -1.02 -10.46 8.01
N THR A 39 -1.07 -10.48 9.35
CA THR A 39 -2.23 -10.92 10.15
C THR A 39 -3.47 -10.03 9.97
N ALA A 40 -3.33 -8.79 9.49
CA ALA A 40 -4.44 -7.89 9.22
C ALA A 40 -5.34 -8.35 8.06
N ARG A 41 -4.83 -9.23 7.18
CA ARG A 41 -5.49 -9.62 5.92
C ARG A 41 -6.94 -10.07 6.14
N GLN A 42 -7.19 -10.90 7.14
CA GLN A 42 -8.52 -11.47 7.37
C GLN A 42 -9.56 -10.37 7.62
N THR A 43 -9.27 -9.45 8.53
CA THR A 43 -10.13 -8.30 8.83
C THR A 43 -10.20 -7.36 7.62
N ALA A 44 -9.05 -7.04 7.03
CA ALA A 44 -8.98 -6.12 5.90
C ALA A 44 -9.82 -6.56 4.69
N CYS A 45 -9.80 -7.85 4.34
CA CYS A 45 -10.61 -8.39 3.25
C CYS A 45 -12.12 -8.19 3.48
N GLN A 46 -12.60 -8.23 4.73
CA GLN A 46 -14.00 -7.98 5.07
C GLN A 46 -14.39 -6.50 4.95
N LEU A 47 -13.41 -5.60 4.97
CA LEU A 47 -13.59 -4.16 4.87
C LEU A 47 -13.48 -3.63 3.42
N GLN A 48 -13.18 -4.49 2.44
CA GLN A 48 -13.13 -4.06 1.04
C GLN A 48 -14.49 -3.51 0.59
N GLY A 49 -14.47 -2.35 -0.05
CA GLY A 49 -15.64 -1.59 -0.48
C GLY A 49 -16.13 -0.54 0.53
N TYR A 50 -15.69 -0.61 1.80
CA TYR A 50 -16.08 0.38 2.81
C TYR A 50 -15.29 1.67 2.68
N VAL A 51 -15.95 2.77 3.04
CA VAL A 51 -15.35 4.09 3.22
C VAL A 51 -14.86 4.20 4.65
N LEU A 52 -13.56 4.43 4.83
CA LEU A 52 -12.93 4.44 6.14
C LEU A 52 -12.15 5.73 6.35
N THR A 53 -12.16 6.20 7.59
CA THR A 53 -11.24 7.22 8.13
C THR A 53 -10.04 6.53 8.78
N GLN A 54 -8.96 7.28 9.02
CA GLN A 54 -7.81 6.80 9.77
C GLN A 54 -8.20 6.24 11.15
N ALA A 55 -9.04 6.96 11.90
CA ALA A 55 -9.48 6.54 13.23
C ALA A 55 -10.28 5.21 13.21
N GLN A 56 -11.11 4.99 12.19
CA GLN A 56 -11.81 3.72 12.03
C GLN A 56 -10.85 2.59 11.66
N LEU A 57 -9.88 2.86 10.80
CA LEU A 57 -8.86 1.89 10.42
C LEU A 57 -8.03 1.48 11.64
N ASP A 58 -7.58 2.44 12.43
CA ASP A 58 -6.84 2.21 13.68
C ASP A 58 -7.68 1.42 14.70
N GLY A 59 -8.97 1.74 14.84
CA GLY A 59 -9.87 1.01 15.73
C GLY A 59 -10.12 -0.44 15.29
N MET A 60 -10.16 -0.72 13.99
CA MET A 60 -10.42 -2.05 13.44
C MET A 60 -9.17 -2.93 13.34
N LEU A 61 -8.02 -2.34 13.03
CA LEU A 61 -6.77 -3.06 12.77
C LEU A 61 -5.76 -2.98 13.93
N GLY A 62 -5.89 -2.00 14.81
CA GLY A 62 -5.16 -1.88 16.08
C GLY A 62 -3.67 -2.17 15.93
N ASP A 63 -3.18 -3.13 16.73
CA ASP A 63 -1.77 -3.52 16.79
C ASP A 63 -1.20 -4.11 15.49
N THR A 64 -2.03 -4.34 14.47
CA THR A 64 -1.56 -4.75 13.14
C THR A 64 -1.14 -3.59 12.25
N MET A 65 -1.48 -2.35 12.64
CA MET A 65 -1.02 -1.14 11.96
C MET A 65 0.44 -0.86 12.30
N TYR A 66 1.22 -0.53 11.28
CA TYR A 66 2.55 0.06 11.50
C TYR A 66 2.40 1.58 11.65
N PRO A 67 3.12 2.23 12.59
CA PRO A 67 3.07 3.68 12.75
C PRO A 67 3.69 4.42 11.56
N ASP A 68 4.71 3.83 10.93
CA ASP A 68 5.36 4.35 9.73
C ASP A 68 5.69 3.21 8.75
N TRP A 69 6.04 3.58 7.52
CA TRP A 69 6.61 2.67 6.54
C TRP A 69 7.80 3.33 5.84
N ALA A 70 9.00 2.91 6.25
CA ALA A 70 10.28 3.45 5.78
C ALA A 70 10.43 4.94 6.13
N ASP A 71 10.22 5.27 7.42
CA ASP A 71 10.35 6.62 7.98
C ASP A 71 9.39 7.65 7.35
N GLN A 72 8.31 7.15 6.75
CA GLN A 72 7.28 7.94 6.10
C GLN A 72 5.91 7.58 6.71
N PRO A 73 5.00 8.55 6.87
CA PRO A 73 3.67 8.30 7.44
C PRO A 73 2.94 7.16 6.73
N ASN A 74 2.22 6.37 7.51
CA ASN A 74 1.44 5.20 7.07
C ASN A 74 -0.04 5.39 7.42
N GLU A 75 -0.61 6.46 6.87
CA GLU A 75 -1.94 6.96 7.20
C GLU A 75 -2.71 7.40 5.94
N ILE A 76 -4.03 7.47 6.07
CA ILE A 76 -4.92 8.16 5.13
C ILE A 76 -5.38 9.48 5.76
N HIS A 77 -5.35 10.58 5.02
CA HIS A 77 -5.71 11.90 5.57
C HIS A 77 -7.23 12.14 5.61
N ASP A 78 -7.92 11.69 4.56
CA ASP A 78 -9.36 11.85 4.40
C ASP A 78 -10.08 10.50 4.40
N SER A 79 -11.41 10.55 4.41
CA SER A 79 -12.23 9.35 4.18
C SER A 79 -11.93 8.79 2.78
N ALA A 80 -11.54 7.52 2.72
CA ALA A 80 -11.19 6.85 1.48
C ALA A 80 -11.81 5.46 1.41
N GLN A 81 -12.12 5.00 0.20
CA GLN A 81 -12.68 3.67 0.00
C GLN A 81 -11.55 2.63 -0.08
N LEU A 82 -11.63 1.56 0.71
CA LEU A 82 -10.71 0.42 0.58
C LEU A 82 -11.07 -0.38 -0.67
N ILE A 83 -10.33 -0.23 -1.76
CA ILE A 83 -10.65 -0.86 -3.05
C ILE A 83 -9.95 -2.21 -3.24
N PHE A 84 -8.81 -2.42 -2.58
CA PHE A 84 -8.05 -3.66 -2.73
C PHE A 84 -7.23 -4.01 -1.49
N VAL A 85 -7.05 -5.32 -1.26
CA VAL A 85 -6.22 -5.86 -0.19
C VAL A 85 -5.30 -6.92 -0.78
N GLU A 86 -4.00 -6.72 -0.60
CA GLU A 86 -2.98 -7.72 -0.92
C GLU A 86 -2.26 -8.13 0.36
N SER A 87 -1.81 -9.37 0.46
CA SER A 87 -0.91 -9.77 1.54
C SER A 87 0.14 -10.73 1.02
N ASN A 88 1.36 -10.54 1.48
CA ASN A 88 2.41 -11.56 1.42
C ASN A 88 2.61 -12.17 2.83
N HIS A 89 3.65 -12.98 3.00
CA HIS A 89 3.94 -13.63 4.28
C HIS A 89 4.35 -12.67 5.43
N ALA A 90 4.78 -11.44 5.12
CA ALA A 90 5.28 -10.48 6.10
C ALA A 90 4.32 -9.29 6.32
N SER A 91 3.62 -8.86 5.28
CA SER A 91 2.87 -7.60 5.27
C SER A 91 1.59 -7.73 4.47
N CYS A 92 0.60 -6.95 4.88
CA CYS A 92 -0.63 -6.74 4.15
C CYS A 92 -0.68 -5.27 3.69
N TYR A 93 -1.08 -5.06 2.44
CA TYR A 93 -1.19 -3.76 1.79
C TYR A 93 -2.66 -3.46 1.53
N LEU A 94 -3.11 -2.31 2.00
CA LEU A 94 -4.47 -1.82 1.85
C LEU A 94 -4.43 -0.67 0.85
N VAL A 95 -5.15 -0.81 -0.26
CA VAL A 95 -5.19 0.19 -1.33
C VAL A 95 -6.48 0.98 -1.20
N PHE A 96 -6.33 2.28 -0.97
CA PHE A 96 -7.41 3.22 -0.79
C PHE A 96 -7.54 4.14 -1.98
N LYS A 97 -8.78 4.48 -2.34
CA LYS A 97 -9.10 5.52 -3.32
C LYS A 97 -9.84 6.67 -2.65
N PRO A 98 -9.45 7.94 -2.87
CA PRO A 98 -10.17 9.08 -2.35
C PRO A 98 -11.61 9.10 -2.86
N ILE A 99 -12.51 9.66 -2.05
CA ILE A 99 -13.89 9.91 -2.46
C ILE A 99 -13.99 11.35 -2.89
N SER A 100 -14.28 11.54 -4.18
CA SER A 100 -14.48 12.85 -4.81
C SER A 100 -15.79 13.51 -4.37
#